data_AF-A0A1Q8FK71-F1
#
_entry.id   AF-A0A1Q8FK71-F1
#
_cell.length_a   1.000
_cell.length_b   1.000
_cell.length_c   1.000
_cell.angle_alpha   90.00
_cell.angle_beta   90.00
_cell.angle_gamma   90.00
#
_symmetry.space_group_name_H-M   'P 1'
#
loop_
_entity.id
_entity.type
_entity.pdbx_description
1 polymer ?
#
loop_
_entity_poly.entity_id
_entity_poly.type
_entity_poly.pdbx_seq_one_letter_code
_entity_poly.pdbx_strand_id
1 'polypeptide(L)'
;MTSRVVSLDAAFAVLGVAPVDGVAAARAAFRSRVKRLHPDVTPPTQATLTELARIVAAMDYIRANAPVALEVEISAAQAARGLTRTLRHGDKPLLVRIPAGTRDGTGLTAVGEDRISVTIRVQAEGETVTPAPPDFPDAADLDAFMHEFSRPSVTTRLARWIRKAQSAA
;
A
#
# COMPACT_ATOMS: atom_id res chain seq x y z
N MET A 1 16.04 -33.41 -11.07
CA MET A 1 14.57 -33.44 -10.97
C MET A 1 14.17 -32.59 -9.77
N THR A 2 13.87 -31.31 -9.98
CA THR A 2 13.41 -30.41 -8.92
C THR A 2 12.02 -30.84 -8.48
N SER A 3 11.82 -31.21 -7.21
CA SER A 3 10.49 -31.57 -6.71
C SER A 3 9.60 -30.34 -6.84
N ARG A 4 8.64 -30.38 -7.77
CA ARG A 4 7.71 -29.27 -7.96
C ARG A 4 6.78 -29.22 -6.75
N VAL A 5 6.88 -28.16 -5.97
CA VAL A 5 5.92 -27.88 -4.89
C VAL A 5 4.62 -27.44 -5.56
N VAL A 6 3.52 -28.15 -5.25
CA VAL A 6 2.22 -27.97 -5.92
C VAL A 6 1.11 -27.49 -4.97
N SER A 7 1.37 -27.41 -3.67
CA SER A 7 0.43 -26.93 -2.66
C SER A 7 1.12 -26.16 -1.54
N LEU A 8 0.36 -25.29 -0.84
CA LEU A 8 0.87 -24.54 0.31
C LEU A 8 1.29 -25.49 1.44
N ASP A 9 0.47 -26.49 1.78
CA ASP A 9 0.79 -27.46 2.85
C ASP A 9 2.10 -28.18 2.59
N ALA A 10 2.35 -28.61 1.34
CA ALA A 10 3.60 -29.23 0.96
C ALA A 10 4.79 -28.26 1.08
N ALA A 11 4.58 -26.98 0.74
CA ALA A 11 5.61 -25.96 0.86
C ALA A 11 5.99 -25.69 2.33
N PHE A 12 5.00 -25.57 3.21
CA PHE A 12 5.20 -25.41 4.65
C PHE A 12 5.89 -26.64 5.26
N ALA A 13 5.47 -27.84 4.85
CA ALA A 13 6.08 -29.09 5.28
C ALA A 13 7.55 -29.22 4.87
N VAL A 14 7.95 -28.74 3.68
CA VAL A 14 9.36 -28.69 3.28
C VAL A 14 10.19 -27.87 4.28
N LEU A 15 9.66 -26.78 4.81
CA LEU A 15 10.34 -25.95 5.81
C LEU A 15 10.25 -26.52 7.24
N GLY A 16 9.40 -27.54 7.45
CA GLY A 16 9.14 -28.14 8.77
C GLY A 16 8.26 -27.27 9.66
N VAL A 17 7.34 -26.51 9.07
CA VAL A 17 6.44 -25.57 9.75
C VAL A 17 5.00 -25.96 9.43
N ALA A 18 4.06 -25.74 10.36
CA ALA A 18 2.65 -25.96 10.06
C ALA A 18 2.05 -24.75 9.34
N PRO A 19 1.08 -24.91 8.43
CA PRO A 19 0.42 -23.78 7.76
C PRO A 19 -0.19 -22.77 8.74
N VAL A 20 -0.64 -23.25 9.91
CA VAL A 20 -1.21 -22.43 10.99
C VAL A 20 -0.21 -21.48 11.63
N ASP A 21 1.09 -21.78 11.58
CA ASP A 21 2.15 -20.91 12.10
C ASP A 21 2.41 -19.70 11.17
N GLY A 22 1.91 -19.78 9.94
CA GLY A 22 1.90 -18.71 8.97
C GLY A 22 3.26 -18.36 8.35
N VAL A 23 3.24 -17.35 7.49
CA VAL A 23 4.39 -16.96 6.64
C VAL A 23 5.58 -16.47 7.47
N ALA A 24 5.35 -15.88 8.65
CA ALA A 24 6.41 -15.41 9.52
C ALA A 24 7.27 -16.57 10.05
N ALA A 25 6.64 -17.66 10.49
CA ALA A 25 7.33 -18.87 10.94
C ALA A 25 8.07 -19.55 9.78
N ALA A 26 7.44 -19.67 8.60
CA ALA A 26 8.10 -20.17 7.39
C ALA A 26 9.37 -19.36 7.05
N ARG A 27 9.32 -18.03 7.11
CA ARG A 27 10.48 -17.16 6.86
C ARG A 27 11.58 -17.34 7.91
N ALA A 28 11.23 -17.57 9.18
CA ALA A 28 12.19 -17.87 10.22
C ALA A 28 12.88 -19.23 10.00
N ALA A 29 12.11 -20.27 9.71
CA ALA A 29 12.61 -21.61 9.40
C ALA A 29 13.51 -21.61 8.16
N PHE A 30 13.11 -20.92 7.10
CA PHE A 30 13.91 -20.73 5.89
C PHE A 30 15.27 -20.11 6.20
N ARG A 31 15.31 -18.97 6.92
CA ARG A 31 16.57 -18.30 7.29
C ARG A 31 17.48 -19.22 8.11
N SER A 32 16.90 -19.96 9.06
CA SER A 32 17.62 -20.91 9.91
C SER A 32 18.26 -22.03 9.08
N ARG A 33 17.53 -22.60 8.11
CA ARG A 33 18.03 -23.66 7.22
C ARG A 33 19.07 -23.16 6.23
N VAL A 34 18.84 -22.03 5.58
CA VAL A 34 19.80 -21.44 4.64
C VAL A 34 21.12 -21.14 5.34
N LYS A 35 21.09 -20.59 6.55
CA LYS A 35 22.31 -20.33 7.32
C LYS A 35 23.14 -21.60 7.59
N ARG A 36 22.49 -22.76 7.73
CA ARG A 36 23.17 -24.06 7.91
C ARG A 36 23.65 -24.67 6.60
N LEU A 37 22.91 -24.48 5.51
CA LEU A 37 23.18 -25.13 4.22
C LEU A 37 23.92 -24.22 3.23
N HIS A 38 24.31 -23.01 3.64
CA HIS A 38 24.99 -22.06 2.77
C HIS A 38 26.34 -22.64 2.27
N PRO A 39 26.67 -22.51 0.97
CA PRO A 39 27.89 -23.08 0.40
C PRO A 39 29.19 -22.54 1.04
N ASP A 40 29.15 -21.33 1.62
CA ASP A 40 30.31 -20.76 2.32
C ASP A 40 30.58 -21.43 3.68
N VAL A 41 29.57 -22.09 4.28
CA VAL A 41 29.67 -22.67 5.63
C VAL A 41 29.68 -24.20 5.58
N THR A 42 28.99 -24.78 4.61
CA THR A 42 28.84 -26.22 4.43
C THR A 42 29.31 -26.61 3.04
N PRO A 43 30.15 -27.66 2.89
CA PRO A 43 30.62 -28.10 1.59
C PRO A 43 29.47 -28.30 0.59
N PRO A 44 29.59 -27.78 -0.65
CA PRO A 44 28.52 -27.81 -1.65
C PRO A 44 28.42 -29.19 -2.32
N THR A 45 28.02 -30.19 -1.55
CA THR A 45 27.70 -31.51 -2.08
C THR A 45 26.39 -31.47 -2.88
N GLN A 46 26.20 -32.43 -3.78
CA GLN A 46 24.94 -32.57 -4.52
C GLN A 46 23.72 -32.65 -3.59
N ALA A 47 23.85 -33.33 -2.45
CA ALA A 47 22.79 -33.42 -1.45
C ALA A 47 22.47 -32.05 -0.83
N THR A 48 23.49 -31.30 -0.39
CA THR A 48 23.35 -29.95 0.17
C THR A 48 22.67 -29.00 -0.82
N LEU A 49 23.11 -29.00 -2.08
CA LEU A 49 22.57 -28.15 -3.13
C LEU A 49 21.13 -28.52 -3.49
N THR A 50 20.81 -29.82 -3.50
CA THR A 50 19.44 -30.30 -3.77
C THR A 50 18.48 -29.85 -2.67
N GLU A 51 18.89 -29.96 -1.40
CA GLU A 51 18.08 -29.50 -0.27
C GLU A 51 17.94 -27.97 -0.26
N LEU A 52 19.02 -27.23 -0.56
CA LEU A 52 18.98 -25.78 -0.68
C LEU A 52 17.98 -25.34 -1.78
N ALA A 53 18.04 -25.96 -2.95
CA ALA A 53 17.10 -25.69 -4.05
C ALA A 53 15.65 -25.99 -3.65
N ARG A 54 15.44 -27.07 -2.88
CA ARG A 54 14.11 -27.48 -2.40
C ARG A 54 13.51 -26.45 -1.44
N ILE A 55 14.29 -25.98 -0.46
CA ILE A 55 13.80 -24.99 0.51
C ILE A 55 13.58 -23.61 -0.11
N VAL A 56 14.38 -23.22 -1.11
CA VAL A 56 14.17 -21.98 -1.88
C VAL A 56 12.88 -22.07 -2.68
N ALA A 57 12.69 -23.14 -3.45
CA ALA A 57 11.47 -23.35 -4.22
C ALA A 57 10.20 -23.35 -3.35
N ALA A 58 10.27 -23.94 -2.15
CA ALA A 58 9.16 -23.90 -1.19
C ALA A 58 8.87 -22.48 -0.68
N MET A 59 9.90 -21.71 -0.30
CA MET A 59 9.72 -20.33 0.18
C MET A 59 9.18 -19.41 -0.92
N ASP A 60 9.64 -19.58 -2.16
CA ASP A 60 9.13 -18.83 -3.31
C ASP A 60 7.67 -19.16 -3.59
N TYR A 61 7.30 -20.44 -3.52
CA TYR A 61 5.91 -20.87 -3.65
C TYR A 61 5.02 -20.27 -2.56
N ILE A 62 5.48 -20.25 -1.29
CA ILE A 62 4.76 -19.63 -0.18
C ILE A 62 4.60 -18.13 -0.43
N ARG A 63 5.66 -17.41 -0.81
CA ARG A 63 5.57 -15.97 -1.09
C ARG A 63 4.59 -15.65 -2.21
N ALA A 64 4.52 -16.51 -3.23
CA ALA A 64 3.66 -16.31 -4.37
C ALA A 64 2.18 -16.62 -4.07
N ASN A 65 1.88 -17.52 -3.12
CA ASN A 65 0.54 -18.10 -2.96
C ASN A 65 -0.08 -17.95 -1.57
N ALA A 66 0.69 -17.59 -0.54
CA ALA A 66 0.16 -17.49 0.81
C ALA A 66 -0.87 -16.34 0.91
N PRO A 67 -1.91 -16.51 1.73
CA PRO A 67 -2.89 -15.46 1.95
C PRO A 67 -2.21 -14.26 2.63
N VAL A 68 -2.62 -13.07 2.22
CA VAL A 68 -2.16 -11.81 2.80
C VAL A 68 -3.30 -11.23 3.63
N ALA A 69 -2.98 -10.80 4.85
CA ALA A 69 -3.88 -10.03 5.68
C ALA A 69 -3.40 -8.58 5.74
N LEU A 70 -4.26 -7.65 5.34
CA LEU A 70 -4.03 -6.20 5.49
C LEU A 70 -4.98 -5.66 6.56
N GLU A 71 -4.54 -4.69 7.33
CA GLU A 71 -5.41 -3.96 8.25
C GLU A 71 -5.71 -2.58 7.69
N VAL A 72 -6.98 -2.16 7.78
CA VAL A 72 -7.43 -0.86 7.28
C VAL A 72 -8.26 -0.17 8.34
N GLU A 73 -7.82 1.04 8.68
CA GLU A 73 -8.53 1.90 9.61
C GLU A 73 -9.52 2.81 8.87
N ILE A 74 -10.76 2.85 9.34
CA ILE A 74 -11.82 3.74 8.86
C ILE A 74 -12.53 4.43 10.02
N SER A 75 -13.14 5.58 9.77
CA SER A 75 -13.98 6.27 10.76
C SER A 75 -15.32 5.54 10.97
N ALA A 76 -15.95 5.74 12.12
CA ALA A 76 -17.31 5.23 12.37
C ALA A 76 -18.33 5.74 11.32
N ALA A 77 -18.21 6.99 10.87
CA ALA A 77 -19.06 7.55 9.82
C ALA A 77 -18.84 6.86 8.46
N GLN A 78 -17.58 6.58 8.11
CA GLN A 78 -17.22 5.81 6.92
C GLN A 78 -17.76 4.37 6.98
N ALA A 79 -17.65 3.73 8.14
CA ALA A 79 -18.18 2.38 8.36
C ALA A 79 -19.71 2.36 8.22
N ALA A 80 -20.40 3.37 8.77
CA ALA A 80 -21.86 3.50 8.67
C ALA A 80 -22.33 3.70 7.23
N ARG A 81 -21.69 4.57 6.45
CA ARG A 81 -22.08 4.88 5.06
C ARG A 81 -21.58 3.86 4.03
N GLY A 82 -20.53 3.12 4.36
CA GLY A 82 -19.79 2.28 3.42
C GLY A 82 -18.92 3.11 2.47
N LEU A 83 -17.92 2.48 1.86
CA LEU A 83 -17.04 3.14 0.91
C LEU A 83 -16.33 2.14 0.01
N THR A 84 -15.85 2.60 -1.14
CA THR A 84 -14.86 1.87 -1.92
C THR A 84 -13.50 2.54 -1.69
N ARG A 85 -12.50 1.76 -1.30
CA ARG A 85 -11.16 2.26 -1.00
C ARG A 85 -10.12 1.51 -1.80
N THR A 86 -9.19 2.26 -2.39
CA THR A 86 -8.00 1.68 -3.00
C THR A 86 -6.90 1.55 -1.96
N LEU A 87 -6.42 0.34 -1.76
CA LEU A 87 -5.27 -0.01 -0.93
C LEU A 87 -4.06 -0.31 -1.82
N ARG A 88 -2.88 -0.44 -1.22
CA ARG A 88 -1.68 -0.91 -1.92
C ARG A 88 -1.08 -2.09 -1.18
N HIS A 89 -0.70 -3.12 -1.92
CA HIS A 89 0.13 -4.21 -1.42
C HIS A 89 1.40 -4.29 -2.28
N GLY A 90 2.52 -3.78 -1.75
CA GLY A 90 3.69 -3.47 -2.56
C GLY A 90 3.34 -2.43 -3.63
N ASP A 91 3.70 -2.70 -4.88
CA ASP A 91 3.43 -1.81 -6.01
C ASP A 91 2.04 -1.99 -6.63
N LYS A 92 1.27 -2.98 -6.17
CA LYS A 92 -0.05 -3.30 -6.74
C LYS A 92 -1.16 -2.55 -6.03
N PRO A 93 -1.97 -1.73 -6.74
CA PRO A 93 -3.20 -1.18 -6.18
C PRO A 93 -4.27 -2.27 -6.08
N LEU A 94 -5.03 -2.26 -4.99
CA LEU A 94 -6.10 -3.20 -4.68
C LEU A 94 -7.37 -2.44 -4.37
N LEU A 95 -8.48 -2.79 -5.00
CA LEU A 95 -9.76 -2.17 -4.70
C LEU A 95 -10.48 -3.00 -3.62
N VAL A 96 -10.98 -2.33 -2.58
CA VAL A 96 -11.80 -2.97 -1.53
C VAL A 96 -13.14 -2.26 -1.45
N ARG A 97 -14.21 -3.04 -1.50
CA ARG A 97 -15.57 -2.55 -1.27
C ARG A 97 -15.95 -2.81 0.17
N ILE A 98 -16.11 -1.74 0.95
CA ILE A 98 -16.50 -1.78 2.36
C ILE A 98 -18.00 -1.47 2.42
N PRO A 99 -18.86 -2.45 2.76
CA PRO A 99 -20.30 -2.24 2.85
C PRO A 99 -20.69 -1.24 3.94
N ALA A 100 -21.86 -0.62 3.79
CA ALA A 100 -22.47 0.17 4.85
C ALA A 100 -22.78 -0.69 6.08
N GLY A 101 -22.54 -0.14 7.27
CA GLY A 101 -22.70 -0.85 8.54
C GLY A 101 -21.59 -1.85 8.87
N THR A 102 -20.43 -1.76 8.21
CA THR A 102 -19.26 -2.61 8.52
C THR A 102 -18.84 -2.41 9.98
N ARG A 103 -18.50 -3.50 10.67
CA ARG A 103 -18.09 -3.49 12.09
C ARG A 103 -16.59 -3.64 12.24
N ASP A 104 -16.07 -3.27 13.40
CA ASP A 104 -14.70 -3.56 13.78
C ASP A 104 -14.40 -5.06 13.71
N GLY A 105 -13.22 -5.42 13.19
CA GLY A 105 -12.80 -6.79 12.96
C GLY A 105 -13.41 -7.47 11.73
N THR A 106 -14.26 -6.80 10.94
CA THR A 106 -14.85 -7.41 9.74
C THR A 106 -13.76 -7.74 8.71
N GLY A 107 -13.71 -9.00 8.27
CA GLY A 107 -12.86 -9.45 7.17
C GLY A 107 -13.54 -9.27 5.82
N LEU A 108 -12.85 -8.62 4.88
CA LEU A 108 -13.29 -8.41 3.49
C LEU A 108 -12.23 -8.94 2.52
N THR A 109 -12.63 -9.35 1.34
CA THR A 109 -11.70 -9.72 0.27
C THR A 109 -11.44 -8.53 -0.66
N ALA A 110 -10.21 -8.42 -1.15
CA ALA A 110 -9.90 -7.48 -2.22
C ALA A 110 -10.61 -7.90 -3.51
N VAL A 111 -11.18 -6.93 -4.23
CA VAL A 111 -11.91 -7.19 -5.48
C VAL A 111 -10.94 -7.74 -6.53
N GLY A 112 -11.21 -8.95 -7.01
CA GLY A 112 -10.40 -9.62 -8.03
C GLY A 112 -9.11 -10.26 -7.50
N GLU A 113 -8.88 -10.26 -6.18
CA GLU A 113 -7.73 -10.90 -5.55
C GLU A 113 -8.14 -11.60 -4.25
N ASP A 114 -8.69 -12.81 -4.40
CA ASP A 114 -9.28 -13.59 -3.30
C ASP A 114 -8.28 -14.01 -2.22
N ARG A 115 -6.98 -13.95 -2.52
CA ARG A 115 -5.90 -14.27 -1.57
C ARG A 115 -5.61 -13.15 -0.59
N ILE A 116 -6.08 -11.93 -0.88
CA ILE A 116 -5.84 -10.77 -0.03
C ILE A 116 -7.09 -10.51 0.79
N SER A 117 -7.00 -10.89 2.06
CA SER A 117 -7.96 -10.56 3.10
C SER A 117 -7.61 -9.22 3.72
N VAL A 118 -8.64 -8.44 4.05
CA VAL A 118 -8.54 -7.11 4.63
C VAL A 118 -9.40 -7.06 5.87
N THR A 119 -8.77 -6.87 7.03
CA THR A 119 -9.46 -6.69 8.30
C THR A 119 -9.72 -5.21 8.53
N ILE A 120 -10.98 -4.85 8.72
CA ILE A 120 -11.39 -3.48 8.98
C ILE A 120 -11.29 -3.18 10.47
N ARG A 121 -10.59 -2.08 10.81
CA ARG A 121 -10.58 -1.48 12.14
C ARG A 121 -11.37 -0.19 12.15
N VAL A 122 -12.37 -0.07 13.01
CA VAL A 122 -13.24 1.11 13.07
C VAL A 122 -12.83 1.97 14.26
N GLN A 123 -12.34 3.17 13.97
CA GLN A 123 -11.97 4.15 14.99
C GLN A 123 -13.19 4.95 15.44
N ALA A 124 -13.36 5.09 16.76
CA ALA A 124 -14.50 5.76 17.38
C ALA A 124 -14.42 7.29 17.33
N GLU A 125 -13.22 7.86 17.16
CA GLU A 125 -13.00 9.31 17.23
C GLU A 125 -12.85 9.99 15.86
N GLY A 126 -13.72 10.97 15.67
CA GLY A 126 -13.36 12.28 15.12
C GLY A 126 -13.03 12.32 13.64
N GLU A 127 -14.03 12.21 12.77
CA GLU A 127 -13.93 12.92 11.50
C GLU A 127 -13.92 14.42 11.84
N THR A 128 -12.74 15.03 11.89
CA THR A 128 -12.64 16.46 11.61
C THR A 128 -13.06 16.60 10.16
N VAL A 129 -14.37 16.75 9.96
CA VAL A 129 -14.92 17.17 8.68
C VAL A 129 -14.32 18.53 8.43
N THR A 130 -13.24 18.59 7.65
CA THR A 130 -12.85 19.85 7.04
C THR A 130 -14.06 20.23 6.20
N PRO A 131 -14.78 21.31 6.55
CA PRO A 131 -15.94 21.71 5.77
C PRO A 131 -15.48 21.87 4.32
N ALA A 132 -16.29 21.38 3.39
CA ALA A 132 -16.03 21.60 1.97
C ALA A 132 -15.81 23.12 1.79
N PRO A 133 -14.75 23.54 1.09
CA PRO A 133 -14.59 24.96 0.78
C PRO A 133 -15.88 25.43 0.09
N PRO A 134 -16.42 26.58 0.48
CA PRO A 134 -17.68 27.07 -0.07
C PRO A 134 -17.59 27.15 -1.59
N ASP A 135 -18.68 26.86 -2.29
CA ASP A 135 -18.76 26.93 -3.76
C ASP A 135 -18.40 28.34 -4.30
N PHE A 136 -18.43 29.35 -3.42
CA PHE A 136 -18.06 30.72 -3.72
C PHE A 136 -17.07 31.25 -2.66
N PRO A 137 -16.00 31.96 -3.08
CA PRO A 137 -15.12 32.66 -2.15
C PRO A 137 -15.93 33.69 -1.35
N ASP A 138 -15.53 33.95 -0.11
CA ASP A 138 -16.16 35.02 0.66
C ASP A 138 -15.80 36.41 0.07
N ALA A 139 -16.48 37.46 0.55
CA ALA A 139 -16.29 38.81 0.02
C ALA A 139 -14.85 39.32 0.18
N ALA A 140 -14.14 38.90 1.24
CA ALA A 140 -12.77 39.30 1.50
C ALA A 140 -11.78 38.63 0.53
N ASP A 141 -12.00 37.34 0.24
CA ASP A 141 -11.24 36.58 -0.75
C ASP A 141 -11.47 37.11 -2.17
N LEU A 142 -12.70 37.52 -2.49
CA LEU A 142 -13.03 38.12 -3.78
C LEU A 142 -12.36 39.51 -3.95
N ASP A 143 -12.40 40.35 -2.92
CA ASP A 143 -11.73 41.65 -2.92
C ASP A 143 -10.21 41.50 -3.05
N ALA A 144 -9.61 40.54 -2.34
CA ALA A 144 -8.18 40.24 -2.45
C ALA A 144 -7.82 39.77 -3.87
N PHE A 145 -8.64 38.90 -4.47
CA PHE A 145 -8.48 38.47 -5.85
C PHE A 145 -8.63 39.62 -6.84
N MET A 146 -9.66 40.46 -6.72
CA MET A 146 -9.87 41.62 -7.59
C MET A 146 -8.72 42.62 -7.49
N HIS A 147 -8.20 42.83 -6.28
CA HIS A 147 -7.04 43.68 -6.07
C HIS A 147 -5.77 43.10 -6.71
N GLU A 148 -5.55 41.78 -6.63
CA GLU A 148 -4.40 41.14 -7.27
C GLU A 148 -4.54 41.13 -8.80
N PHE A 149 -5.73 40.82 -9.31
CA PHE A 149 -6.02 40.76 -10.73
C PHE A 149 -5.96 42.13 -11.42
N SER A 150 -6.34 43.20 -10.72
CA SER A 150 -6.26 44.58 -11.22
C SER A 150 -4.85 45.18 -11.19
N ARG A 151 -3.87 44.52 -10.53
CA ARG A 151 -2.49 45.00 -10.53
C ARG A 151 -1.92 44.87 -11.95
N PRO A 152 -1.38 45.95 -12.54
CA PRO A 152 -0.72 45.84 -13.84
C PRO A 152 0.42 44.84 -13.73
N SER A 153 0.45 43.87 -14.66
CA SER A 153 1.48 42.84 -14.68
C SER A 153 2.88 43.44 -14.71
N VAL A 154 3.88 42.67 -14.25
CA VAL A 154 5.30 43.09 -14.26
C VAL A 154 5.73 43.54 -15.66
N THR A 155 5.27 42.83 -16.69
CA THR A 155 5.48 43.13 -18.11
C THR A 155 4.86 44.47 -18.52
N THR A 156 3.64 44.76 -18.06
CA THR A 156 2.95 46.03 -18.31
C THR A 156 3.66 47.21 -17.63
N ARG A 157 4.19 47.02 -16.41
CA ARG A 157 4.98 48.06 -15.71
C ARG A 157 6.30 48.33 -16.41
N LEU A 158 7.01 47.29 -16.83
CA LEU A 158 8.26 47.41 -17.58
C LEU A 158 8.06 48.15 -18.91
N ALA A 159 7.01 47.82 -19.66
CA ALA A 159 6.67 48.50 -20.91
C ALA A 159 6.27 49.97 -20.73
N ARG A 160 5.72 50.35 -19.57
CA ARG A 160 5.48 51.76 -19.22
C ARG A 160 6.78 52.48 -18.85
N TRP A 161 7.68 51.82 -18.13
CA TRP A 161 8.99 52.38 -17.76
C TRP A 161 9.87 52.65 -18.99
N ILE A 162 9.96 51.71 -19.92
CA ILE A 162 10.73 51.86 -21.18
C ILE A 162 10.20 53.03 -22.02
N ARG A 163 8.88 53.17 -22.17
CA ARG A 163 8.28 54.30 -22.88
C ARG A 163 8.57 55.64 -22.19
N LYS A 164 8.49 55.70 -20.86
CA LYS A 164 8.83 56.92 -20.11
C LYS A 164 10.29 57.33 -20.31
N ALA A 165 11.22 56.37 -20.33
CA ALA A 165 12.63 56.64 -20.58
C ALA A 165 12.90 57.16 -22.01
N GLN A 166 12.19 56.63 -23.01
CA GLN A 166 12.29 57.08 -24.41
C GLN A 166 11.61 58.44 -24.67
N SER A 167 10.66 58.85 -23.84
CA SER A 167 9.96 60.14 -23.97
C SER A 167 10.72 61.31 -23.35
N ALA A 168 11.84 61.04 -22.67
CA ALA A 168 12.65 62.00 -21.93
C ALA A 168 14.03 62.25 -22.57
N ALA A 169 14.26 61.70 -23.77
CA ALA A 169 15.41 61.92 -24.64
C ALA A 169 14.95 62.65 -25.90
#